data_AF-A0A1B8PV82-F1
#
_entry.id   AF-A0A1B8PV82-F1
#
_cell.length_a   1.000
_cell.length_b   1.000
_cell.length_c   1.000
_cell.angle_alpha   90.00
_cell.angle_beta   90.00
_cell.angle_gamma   90.00
#
_symmetry.space_group_name_H-M   'P 1'
#
loop_
_entity.id
_entity.type
_entity.pdbx_description
1 polymer ?
#
loop_
_entity_poly.entity_id
_entity_poly.type
_entity_poly.pdbx_seq_one_letter_code
_entity_poly.pdbx_strand_id
1 'polypeptide(L)'
;MSVSLIRLAKPSIAITCHGLTCFDGFFTKSTAKMTSLRVFVIVFCACVMTAMTALPANAQHKNIKLLKPAKAYTVSTNDLTDVRVTKYELALVQVMAEMCPNMLHGRQRDRFYEAYDSQLRAFIPNADDPEEVLVYLSTQQDYRAVLQNVRSWTKSFPPNENRELCVDFANVSRAF
;
A
#
# COMPACT_ATOMS: atom_id res chain seq x y z
N MET A 1 -1.70 57.83 -24.53
CA MET A 1 -1.92 57.94 -23.07
C MET A 1 -2.06 56.53 -22.52
N SER A 2 -1.14 56.17 -21.64
CA SER A 2 -0.97 54.85 -21.01
C SER A 2 -1.90 54.69 -19.81
N VAL A 3 -2.41 53.48 -19.54
CA VAL A 3 -2.85 53.08 -18.18
C VAL A 3 -2.47 51.62 -17.89
N SER A 4 -1.35 51.51 -17.15
CA SER A 4 -1.01 50.64 -16.03
C SER A 4 -1.51 49.18 -15.89
N LEU A 5 -0.51 48.29 -15.89
CA LEU A 5 -0.46 46.98 -15.23
C LEU A 5 -0.80 47.06 -13.73
N ILE A 6 -1.81 46.32 -13.29
CA ILE A 6 -1.97 45.97 -11.87
C ILE A 6 -1.26 44.63 -11.64
N ARG A 7 -0.11 44.70 -10.96
CA ARG A 7 0.56 43.55 -10.34
C ARG A 7 -0.33 43.04 -9.20
N LEU A 8 -0.91 41.86 -9.34
CA LEU A 8 -1.36 41.07 -8.19
C LEU A 8 -0.23 40.12 -7.80
N ALA A 9 0.45 40.50 -6.72
CA ALA A 9 1.46 39.71 -6.05
C ALA A 9 0.86 38.37 -5.62
N LYS A 10 1.47 37.27 -6.08
CA LYS A 10 1.31 35.95 -5.48
C LYS A 10 1.90 35.98 -4.08
N PRO A 11 1.23 35.43 -3.04
CA PRO A 11 1.91 35.12 -1.80
C PRO A 11 2.89 33.97 -2.08
N SER A 12 4.18 34.30 -2.16
CA SER A 12 5.25 33.31 -2.03
C SER A 12 5.23 32.81 -0.59
N ILE A 13 4.69 31.62 -0.37
CA ILE A 13 5.02 30.85 0.82
C ILE A 13 6.45 30.35 0.59
N ALA A 14 7.42 31.10 1.10
CA ALA A 14 8.80 30.67 1.19
C ALA A 14 8.88 29.62 2.30
N ILE A 15 8.91 28.34 1.91
CA ILE A 15 9.35 27.28 2.81
C ILE A 15 10.88 27.31 2.75
N THR A 16 11.48 28.01 3.70
CA THR A 16 12.94 28.05 3.88
C THR A 16 13.37 26.70 4.44
N CYS A 17 13.73 25.75 3.57
CA CYS A 17 14.46 24.55 3.97
C CYS A 17 15.90 24.94 4.29
N HIS A 18 16.21 25.19 5.56
CA HIS A 18 17.59 25.33 6.01
C HIS A 18 18.29 23.97 5.91
N GLY A 19 19.11 23.83 4.87
CA GLY A 19 20.27 22.93 4.85
C GLY A 19 19.97 21.47 4.58
N LEU A 20 19.71 21.11 3.33
CA LEU A 20 20.23 19.91 2.65
C LEU A 20 19.81 19.99 1.18
N THR A 21 20.79 20.07 0.29
CA THR A 21 20.60 20.17 -1.16
C THR A 21 19.98 18.88 -1.70
N CYS A 22 18.70 18.91 -2.07
CA CYS A 22 18.09 17.91 -2.94
C CYS A 22 18.12 18.43 -4.38
N PHE A 23 19.08 17.88 -5.13
CA PHE A 23 19.18 17.77 -6.58
C PHE A 23 18.01 18.39 -7.39
N ASP A 24 18.20 19.63 -7.83
CA ASP A 24 17.40 20.25 -8.88
C ASP A 24 17.68 19.54 -10.21
N GLY A 25 16.66 18.90 -10.76
CA GLY A 25 16.67 18.52 -12.17
C GLY A 25 15.88 17.28 -12.49
N PHE A 26 14.55 17.38 -12.53
CA PHE A 26 13.73 16.90 -13.67
C PHE A 26 12.23 17.17 -13.45
N PHE A 27 11.80 18.42 -13.28
CA PHE A 27 10.36 18.72 -13.34
C PHE A 27 10.07 20.03 -14.08
N THR A 28 10.57 20.11 -15.32
CA THR A 28 9.96 20.98 -16.32
C THR A 28 9.14 20.13 -17.28
N LYS A 29 7.82 20.16 -17.03
CA LYS A 29 6.75 20.07 -18.03
C LYS A 29 6.79 18.82 -18.94
N SER A 30 6.04 17.79 -18.55
CA SER A 30 5.50 16.83 -19.54
C SER A 30 4.09 16.42 -19.18
N THR A 31 3.11 16.97 -19.90
CA THR A 31 1.80 16.37 -20.08
C THR A 31 1.99 15.12 -20.94
N ALA A 32 2.36 14.00 -20.33
CA ALA A 32 2.42 12.70 -20.99
C ALA A 32 1.69 11.67 -20.14
N LYS A 33 0.79 10.93 -20.79
CA LYS A 33 -0.01 9.85 -20.23
C LYS A 33 0.80 8.99 -19.27
N MET A 34 0.32 8.94 -18.03
CA MET A 34 0.91 8.19 -16.93
C MET A 34 0.69 6.69 -17.16
N THR A 35 1.61 6.07 -17.88
CA THR A 35 1.70 4.62 -18.05
C THR A 35 3.05 4.16 -17.53
N SER A 36 3.16 3.87 -16.24
CA SER A 36 4.12 2.90 -15.69
C SER A 36 4.07 2.89 -14.15
N LEU A 37 3.67 1.74 -13.61
CA LEU A 37 3.71 1.35 -12.20
C LEU A 37 5.07 1.65 -11.52
N ARG A 38 6.16 1.70 -12.31
CA ARG A 38 7.51 2.00 -11.82
C ARG A 38 7.68 3.43 -11.29
N VAL A 39 6.90 4.39 -11.79
CA VAL A 39 7.01 5.80 -11.35
C VAL A 39 6.39 5.98 -9.96
N PHE A 40 5.34 5.21 -9.65
CA PHE A 40 4.70 5.25 -8.34
C PHE A 40 5.63 4.75 -7.22
N VAL A 41 6.39 3.69 -7.48
CA VAL A 41 7.33 3.08 -6.51
C VAL A 41 8.49 4.04 -6.17
N ILE A 42 8.98 4.82 -7.13
CA ILE A 42 10.14 5.72 -6.94
C ILE A 42 9.75 6.99 -6.17
N VAL A 43 8.55 7.55 -6.41
CA VAL A 43 8.07 8.73 -5.65
C VAL A 43 7.76 8.37 -4.20
N PHE A 44 7.43 7.10 -3.92
CA PHE A 44 7.06 6.63 -2.59
C PHE A 44 8.23 6.53 -1.59
N CYS A 45 9.45 6.35 -2.09
CA CYS A 45 10.62 6.06 -1.24
C CYS A 45 11.19 7.30 -0.52
N ALA A 46 10.93 8.52 -1.02
CA ALA A 46 11.58 9.74 -0.51
C ALA A 46 10.82 10.48 0.62
N CYS A 47 9.54 10.21 0.84
CA CYS A 47 8.72 11.00 1.79
C CYS A 47 8.60 10.39 3.21
N VAL A 48 9.08 9.16 3.46
CA VAL A 48 8.72 8.41 4.67
C VAL A 48 9.64 8.68 5.88
N MET A 49 10.75 9.42 5.71
CA MET A 49 11.75 9.56 6.79
C MET A 49 11.56 10.73 7.76
N THR A 50 10.49 11.53 7.67
CA THR A 50 10.26 12.64 8.60
C THR A 50 8.86 12.63 9.20
N ALA A 51 8.59 11.70 10.14
CA ALA A 51 7.60 11.87 11.19
C ALA A 51 7.63 10.68 12.18
N MET A 52 8.64 10.61 13.05
CA MET A 52 8.51 9.89 14.32
C MET A 52 8.42 10.91 15.44
N THR A 53 7.20 11.30 15.80
CA THR A 53 6.89 11.87 17.12
C THR A 53 5.94 10.92 17.82
N ALA A 54 6.38 10.43 18.97
CA ALA A 54 5.68 9.47 19.81
C ALA A 54 4.37 10.06 20.35
N LEU A 55 3.27 9.31 20.24
CA LEU A 55 2.02 9.56 20.97
C LEU A 55 1.74 8.42 21.96
N PRO A 56 1.22 8.73 23.17
CA PRO A 56 0.95 7.74 24.21
C PRO A 56 -0.31 6.91 23.92
N ALA A 57 -0.28 5.66 24.40
CA ALA A 57 -1.34 4.68 24.25
C ALA A 57 -2.60 5.07 25.03
N ASN A 58 -3.71 5.29 24.31
CA ASN A 58 -5.06 5.40 24.87
C ASN A 58 -5.80 4.07 24.62
N ALA A 59 -6.17 3.39 25.71
CA ALA A 59 -6.88 2.13 25.68
C ALA A 59 -8.37 2.38 25.42
N GLN A 60 -8.86 1.96 24.24
CA GLN A 60 -10.29 1.93 23.94
C GLN A 60 -10.81 0.48 24.02
N HIS A 61 -11.89 0.35 24.79
CA HIS A 61 -12.61 -0.87 25.14
C HIS A 61 -13.22 -1.51 23.87
N LYS A 62 -12.72 -2.68 23.47
CA LYS A 62 -13.21 -3.41 22.28
C LYS A 62 -14.44 -4.24 22.65
N ASN A 63 -15.58 -3.97 22.02
CA ASN A 63 -16.69 -4.91 21.95
C ASN A 63 -16.25 -6.09 21.08
N ILE A 64 -16.00 -7.24 21.71
CA ILE A 64 -15.54 -8.45 21.02
C ILE A 64 -16.75 -9.07 20.31
N LYS A 65 -16.94 -8.68 19.05
CA LYS A 65 -17.80 -9.43 18.13
C LYS A 65 -17.07 -10.72 17.75
N LEU A 66 -17.51 -11.80 18.41
CA LEU A 66 -17.41 -13.22 18.05
C LEU A 66 -16.26 -13.59 17.09
N LEU A 67 -15.12 -13.92 17.70
CA LEU A 67 -14.01 -14.62 17.05
C LEU A 67 -14.55 -15.97 16.55
N LYS A 68 -14.56 -16.15 15.23
CA LYS A 68 -14.67 -17.48 14.59
C LYS A 68 -13.64 -18.40 15.27
N PRO A 69 -13.96 -19.66 15.62
CA PRO A 69 -13.07 -20.50 16.42
C PRO A 69 -11.67 -20.52 15.82
N ALA A 70 -10.66 -20.35 16.68
CA ALA A 70 -9.26 -20.36 16.28
C ALA A 70 -8.95 -21.69 15.59
N LYS A 71 -8.83 -21.67 14.27
CA LYS A 71 -8.14 -22.72 13.53
C LYS A 71 -6.73 -22.72 14.11
N ALA A 72 -6.28 -23.84 14.66
CA ALA A 72 -4.89 -24.00 15.04
C ALA A 72 -4.08 -23.88 13.74
N TYR A 73 -3.35 -22.78 13.57
CA TYR A 73 -2.53 -22.56 12.38
C TYR A 73 -1.44 -23.62 12.36
N THR A 74 -1.39 -24.44 11.31
CA THR A 74 -0.34 -25.43 11.12
C THR A 74 0.78 -24.83 10.28
N VAL A 75 1.28 -23.66 10.69
CA VAL A 75 2.37 -22.96 9.99
C VAL A 75 3.71 -23.46 10.55
N SER A 76 4.53 -24.05 9.69
CA SER A 76 5.86 -24.53 10.05
C SER A 76 6.88 -23.39 10.08
N THR A 77 8.00 -23.59 10.79
CA THR A 77 9.13 -22.65 10.72
C THR A 77 9.67 -22.52 9.29
N ASN A 78 9.58 -23.59 8.50
CA ASN A 78 10.06 -23.61 7.13
C ASN A 78 9.22 -22.69 6.23
N ASP A 79 7.90 -22.63 6.45
CA ASP A 79 6.98 -21.76 5.71
C ASP A 79 7.33 -20.27 5.93
N LEU A 80 7.74 -19.93 7.15
CA LEU A 80 8.14 -18.56 7.51
C LEU A 80 9.50 -18.17 6.91
N THR A 81 10.44 -19.12 6.82
CA THR A 81 11.75 -18.86 6.21
C THR A 81 11.71 -18.79 4.69
N ASP A 82 10.65 -19.33 4.07
CA ASP A 82 10.50 -19.36 2.60
C ASP A 82 9.77 -18.14 2.04
N VAL A 83 9.36 -17.20 2.90
CA VAL A 83 8.83 -15.90 2.46
C VAL A 83 9.91 -15.15 1.69
N ARG A 84 9.69 -14.91 0.39
CA ARG A 84 10.69 -14.32 -0.53
C ARG A 84 10.67 -12.80 -0.62
N VAL A 85 9.74 -12.16 0.08
CA VAL A 85 9.45 -10.73 -0.02
C VAL A 85 9.40 -10.07 1.34
N THR A 86 9.36 -8.74 1.34
CA THR A 86 9.26 -7.95 2.56
C THR A 86 7.88 -8.06 3.20
N LYS A 87 7.81 -7.76 4.50
CA LYS A 87 6.54 -7.62 5.24
C LYS A 87 5.62 -6.57 4.63
N TYR A 88 6.18 -5.55 3.98
CA TYR A 88 5.43 -4.51 3.30
C TYR A 88 4.71 -5.04 2.06
N GLU A 89 5.41 -5.81 1.21
CA GLU A 89 4.83 -6.41 0.01
C GLU A 89 3.73 -7.42 0.36
N LEU A 90 3.95 -8.26 1.38
CA LEU A 90 2.93 -9.15 1.91
C LEU A 90 1.71 -8.37 2.44
N ALA A 91 1.94 -7.31 3.21
CA ALA A 91 0.86 -6.48 3.75
C ALA A 91 0.07 -5.79 2.63
N LEU A 92 0.73 -5.35 1.56
CA LEU A 92 0.07 -4.76 0.39
C LEU A 92 -0.85 -5.76 -0.29
N VAL A 93 -0.37 -6.98 -0.55
CA VAL A 93 -1.19 -8.05 -1.14
C VAL A 93 -2.36 -8.42 -0.24
N GLN A 94 -2.16 -8.50 1.09
CA GLN A 94 -3.25 -8.71 2.03
C GLN A 94 -4.29 -7.57 2.00
N VAL A 95 -3.88 -6.31 1.97
CA VAL A 95 -4.81 -5.17 1.88
C VAL A 95 -5.60 -5.18 0.58
N MET A 96 -4.98 -5.59 -0.53
CA MET A 96 -5.71 -5.76 -1.79
C MET A 96 -6.83 -6.80 -1.67
N ALA A 97 -6.59 -7.94 -1.02
CA ALA A 97 -7.65 -8.94 -0.77
C ALA A 97 -8.77 -8.44 0.16
N GLU A 98 -8.46 -7.52 1.08
CA GLU A 98 -9.47 -6.93 1.97
C GLU A 98 -10.40 -5.94 1.26
N MET A 99 -9.88 -5.18 0.28
CA MET A 99 -10.65 -4.10 -0.36
C MET A 99 -11.19 -4.45 -1.75
N CYS A 100 -10.41 -5.15 -2.58
CA CYS A 100 -10.71 -5.29 -4.01
C CYS A 100 -11.94 -6.14 -4.34
N PRO A 101 -12.25 -7.24 -3.62
CA PRO A 101 -13.45 -8.02 -3.91
C PRO A 101 -14.76 -7.22 -3.85
N ASN A 102 -14.79 -6.14 -3.05
CA ASN A 102 -15.94 -5.25 -2.91
C ASN A 102 -15.98 -4.13 -3.96
N MET A 103 -14.87 -3.89 -4.67
CA MET A 103 -14.73 -2.85 -5.70
C MET A 103 -14.84 -3.40 -7.13
N LEU A 104 -14.79 -4.72 -7.27
CA LEU A 104 -14.77 -5.44 -8.55
C LEU A 104 -16.06 -6.24 -8.77
N HIS A 105 -16.40 -6.48 -10.04
CA HIS A 105 -17.62 -7.17 -10.43
C HIS A 105 -17.37 -8.24 -11.50
N GLY A 106 -18.16 -9.32 -11.45
CA GLY A 106 -18.11 -10.42 -12.41
C GLY A 106 -16.68 -10.94 -12.62
N ARG A 107 -16.30 -11.09 -13.90
CA ARG A 107 -14.96 -11.58 -14.30
C ARG A 107 -13.79 -10.81 -13.72
N GLN A 108 -13.93 -9.53 -13.36
CA GLN A 108 -12.84 -8.78 -12.74
C GLN A 108 -12.51 -9.34 -11.36
N ARG A 109 -13.54 -9.70 -10.59
CA ARG A 109 -13.36 -10.28 -9.26
C ARG A 109 -12.78 -11.69 -9.34
N ASP A 110 -13.21 -12.48 -10.31
CA ASP A 110 -12.67 -13.84 -10.50
C ASP A 110 -11.18 -13.80 -10.86
N ARG A 111 -10.79 -12.90 -11.78
CA ARG A 111 -9.38 -12.68 -12.12
C ARG A 111 -8.56 -12.10 -10.98
N PHE A 112 -9.17 -11.28 -10.12
CA PHE A 112 -8.51 -10.79 -8.93
C PHE A 112 -8.07 -11.94 -8.02
N TYR A 113 -8.96 -12.91 -7.75
CA TYR A 113 -8.60 -14.05 -6.91
C TYR A 113 -7.52 -14.91 -7.56
N GLU A 114 -7.59 -15.15 -8.86
CA GLU A 114 -6.54 -15.86 -9.60
C GLU A 114 -5.17 -15.14 -9.51
N ALA A 115 -5.15 -13.83 -9.71
CA ALA A 115 -3.95 -13.01 -9.58
C ALA A 115 -3.41 -12.99 -8.14
N TYR A 116 -4.31 -12.88 -7.15
CA TYR A 116 -3.98 -12.88 -5.73
C TYR A 116 -3.33 -14.21 -5.32
N ASP A 117 -3.95 -15.34 -5.66
CA ASP A 117 -3.45 -16.67 -5.33
C ASP A 117 -2.09 -16.94 -6.00
N SER A 118 -1.94 -16.54 -7.26
CA SER A 118 -0.68 -16.61 -8.01
C SER A 118 0.42 -15.77 -7.34
N GLN A 119 0.12 -14.52 -6.97
CA GLN A 119 1.07 -13.64 -6.29
C GLN A 119 1.48 -14.20 -4.93
N LEU A 120 0.52 -14.72 -4.16
CA LEU A 120 0.78 -15.23 -2.83
C LEU A 120 1.61 -16.52 -2.88
N ARG A 121 1.35 -17.39 -3.85
CA ARG A 121 2.19 -18.57 -4.13
C ARG A 121 3.60 -18.17 -4.59
N ALA A 122 3.76 -17.09 -5.34
CA ALA A 122 5.09 -16.60 -5.71
C ALA A 122 5.88 -16.10 -4.48
N PHE A 123 5.18 -15.51 -3.52
CA PHE A 123 5.77 -14.98 -2.28
C PHE A 123 6.09 -16.05 -1.25
N ILE A 124 5.27 -17.10 -1.16
CA ILE A 124 5.37 -18.18 -0.17
C ILE A 124 5.22 -19.54 -0.88
N PRO A 125 6.19 -19.94 -1.71
CA PRO A 125 6.01 -21.03 -2.67
C PRO A 125 5.91 -22.41 -2.03
N ASN A 126 6.62 -22.66 -0.94
CA ASN A 126 6.65 -23.98 -0.31
C ASN A 126 5.62 -24.16 0.82
N ALA A 127 4.82 -23.13 1.14
CA ALA A 127 3.74 -23.28 2.12
C ALA A 127 2.58 -24.08 1.53
N ASP A 128 2.04 -25.02 2.31
CA ASP A 128 0.84 -25.78 1.92
C ASP A 128 -0.33 -24.83 1.63
N ASP A 129 -0.58 -23.92 2.58
CA ASP A 129 -1.56 -22.84 2.49
C ASP A 129 -0.90 -21.48 2.75
N PRO A 130 -0.53 -20.75 1.68
CA PRO A 130 0.06 -19.41 1.79
C PRO A 130 -0.84 -18.38 2.51
N GLU A 131 -2.18 -18.57 2.47
CA GLU A 131 -3.11 -17.68 3.15
C GLU A 131 -3.04 -17.89 4.68
N GLU A 132 -2.88 -19.13 5.15
CA GLU A 132 -2.65 -19.40 6.58
C GLU A 132 -1.38 -18.73 7.10
N VAL A 133 -0.32 -18.70 6.29
CA VAL A 133 0.92 -18.01 6.66
C VAL A 133 0.67 -16.51 6.83
N LEU A 134 -0.08 -15.87 5.92
CA LEU A 134 -0.49 -14.47 6.08
C LEU A 134 -1.33 -14.25 7.34
N VAL A 135 -2.29 -15.13 7.62
CA VAL A 135 -3.13 -15.00 8.82
C VAL A 135 -2.27 -15.17 10.09
N TYR A 136 -1.34 -16.11 10.13
CA TYR A 136 -0.38 -16.24 11.23
C TYR A 136 0.52 -15.00 11.36
N LEU A 137 1.06 -14.48 10.26
CA LEU A 137 1.83 -13.23 10.29
C LEU A 137 0.99 -12.07 10.83
N SER A 138 -0.31 -12.03 10.54
CA SER A 138 -1.24 -11.03 11.09
C SER A 138 -1.42 -11.09 12.60
N THR A 139 -0.93 -12.13 13.29
CA THR A 139 -0.87 -12.17 14.76
C THR A 139 0.41 -11.55 15.31
N GLN A 140 1.47 -11.45 14.50
CA GLN A 140 2.77 -10.91 14.91
C GLN A 140 2.73 -9.37 14.98
N GLN A 141 3.31 -8.80 16.04
CA GLN A 141 3.18 -7.38 16.34
C GLN A 141 3.76 -6.47 15.25
N ASP A 142 4.94 -6.84 14.74
CA ASP A 142 5.67 -6.12 13.73
C ASP A 142 4.95 -6.12 12.37
N TYR A 143 4.45 -7.28 11.94
CA TYR A 143 3.65 -7.40 10.73
C TYR A 143 2.31 -6.66 10.87
N ARG A 144 1.65 -6.75 12.03
CA ARG A 144 0.44 -5.96 12.31
C ARG A 144 0.66 -4.46 12.18
N ALA A 145 1.79 -3.94 12.65
CA ALA A 145 2.10 -2.51 12.51
C ALA A 145 2.22 -2.12 11.03
N VAL A 146 2.95 -2.91 10.23
CA VAL A 146 3.06 -2.71 8.78
C VAL A 146 1.70 -2.79 8.10
N LEU A 147 0.92 -3.83 8.40
CA LEU A 147 -0.42 -4.02 7.84
C LEU A 147 -1.36 -2.85 8.13
N GLN A 148 -1.33 -2.29 9.34
CA GLN A 148 -2.13 -1.11 9.67
C GLN A 148 -1.68 0.14 8.92
N ASN A 149 -0.38 0.34 8.75
CA ASN A 149 0.16 1.45 7.97
C ASN A 149 -0.29 1.36 6.51
N VAL A 150 -0.17 0.18 5.90
CA VAL A 150 -0.60 -0.05 4.51
C VAL A 150 -2.10 0.14 4.37
N ARG A 151 -2.93 -0.40 5.27
CA ARG A 151 -4.38 -0.16 5.29
C ARG A 151 -4.72 1.33 5.35
N SER A 152 -4.04 2.07 6.22
CA SER A 152 -4.29 3.51 6.42
C SER A 152 -3.88 4.30 5.19
N TRP A 153 -2.75 3.94 4.59
CA TRP A 153 -2.28 4.53 3.35
C TRP A 153 -3.24 4.27 2.18
N THR A 154 -3.65 3.02 1.97
CA THR A 154 -4.60 2.68 0.89
C THR A 154 -5.96 3.36 1.08
N LYS A 155 -6.44 3.47 2.32
CA LYS A 155 -7.68 4.21 2.64
C LYS A 155 -7.57 5.72 2.43
N SER A 156 -6.36 6.28 2.34
CA SER A 156 -6.18 7.72 2.11
C SER A 156 -6.50 8.13 0.67
N PHE A 157 -6.54 7.18 -0.26
CA PHE A 157 -6.89 7.43 -1.66
C PHE A 157 -8.41 7.47 -1.88
N PRO A 158 -8.87 8.28 -2.86
CA PRO A 158 -10.24 8.25 -3.32
C PRO A 158 -10.72 6.85 -3.74
N PRO A 159 -12.01 6.51 -3.53
CA PRO A 159 -12.54 5.19 -3.88
C PRO A 159 -12.38 4.79 -5.36
N ASN A 160 -12.43 5.76 -6.28
CA ASN A 160 -12.23 5.52 -7.71
C ASN A 160 -10.78 5.13 -8.03
N GLU A 161 -9.79 5.74 -7.38
CA GLU A 161 -8.37 5.40 -7.56
C GLU A 161 -8.08 4.00 -7.00
N ASN A 162 -8.60 3.68 -5.82
CA ASN A 162 -8.49 2.33 -5.26
C ASN A 162 -9.17 1.27 -6.16
N ARG A 163 -10.30 1.61 -6.78
CA ARG A 163 -10.94 0.72 -7.75
C ARG A 163 -10.09 0.50 -8.99
N GLU A 164 -9.47 1.54 -9.55
CA GLU A 164 -8.55 1.41 -10.69
C GLU A 164 -7.36 0.50 -10.35
N LEU A 165 -6.77 0.67 -9.17
CA LEU A 165 -5.71 -0.22 -8.68
C LEU A 165 -6.17 -1.69 -8.61
N CYS A 166 -7.38 -1.94 -8.12
CA CYS A 166 -7.93 -3.29 -8.07
C CYS A 166 -8.16 -3.89 -9.47
N VAL A 167 -8.63 -3.07 -10.43
CA VAL A 167 -8.82 -3.50 -11.81
C VAL A 167 -7.47 -3.82 -12.45
N ASP A 168 -6.45 -3.00 -12.21
CA ASP A 168 -5.11 -3.24 -12.70
C ASP A 168 -4.54 -4.53 -12.12
N PHE A 169 -4.62 -4.73 -10.80
CA PHE A 169 -4.19 -5.97 -10.16
C PHE A 169 -4.88 -7.21 -10.75
N ALA A 170 -6.19 -7.15 -10.98
CA ALA A 170 -6.95 -8.23 -11.61
C ALA A 170 -6.59 -8.49 -13.08
N ASN A 171 -5.95 -7.55 -13.77
CA ASN A 171 -5.56 -7.68 -15.17
C ASN A 171 -4.08 -8.00 -15.35
N VAL A 172 -3.25 -7.88 -14.31
CA VAL A 172 -1.85 -8.25 -14.36
C VAL A 172 -1.75 -9.77 -14.28
N SER A 173 -1.39 -10.39 -15.41
CA SER A 173 -1.28 -11.85 -15.53
C SER A 173 0.06 -12.42 -15.01
N ARG A 174 0.78 -11.72 -14.13
CA ARG A 174 2.05 -12.19 -13.53
C ARG A 174 2.28 -11.62 -12.14
N ALA A 175 2.88 -12.43 -11.27
CA ALA A 175 3.42 -11.97 -10.01
C ALA A 175 4.43 -10.82 -10.21
N PHE A 176 4.34 -9.75 -9.41
CA PHE A 176 5.30 -8.63 -9.37
C PHE A 176 6.70 -9.08 -8.95
#